data_AF-A0A0R2P9A1-F1
#
_entry.id   AF-A0A0R2P9A1-F1
#
_cell.length_a   1.000
_cell.length_b   1.000
_cell.length_c   1.000
_cell.angle_alpha   90.00
_cell.angle_beta   90.00
_cell.angle_gamma   90.00
#
_symmetry.space_group_name_H-M   'P 1'
#
loop_
_entity.id
_entity.type
_entity.pdbx_description
1 polymer ?
#
loop_
_entity_poly.entity_id
_entity_poly.type
_entity_poly.pdbx_seq_one_letter_code
_entity_poly.pdbx_strand_id
1 'polypeptide(L)'
;MQSGDQLEVDITAIAHGGHCIARYEGRVIFVRHAIPGERVIVEISDVTKSFARGNCISVIKASKHRVNPPCSFARFDGCGGCDFQHINPNYQRELKSEIIKEQFSRLAKMEIDVEVEEVKPNLHWRSRMEFTVSENGKVGLYASRSNQIVEIDKCLIAHEDIDIEKINQMKLPKSKRVDVAITSKGQSAVVIEGRENLGLIEEQVGDINFSLNPITFWQSHRMAPTVLSQVVRDYVQAEPADHIFDLYGGAGLFSAALLSQLGVAGRITLIESDENAIIDARRNFALEPRVEIVEAKVEASLKKYRGANVVLLDPPRAGAGERVISTITSLAPRTIVYVACDPA
;
A
#
# COMPACT_ATOMS: atom_id res chain seq x y z
N MET A 1 17.21 29.17 -6.13
CA MET A 1 16.17 28.21 -5.74
C MET A 1 16.08 28.10 -4.22
N GLN A 2 14.96 28.56 -3.68
CA GLN A 2 14.53 28.52 -2.27
C GLN A 2 13.02 28.16 -2.20
N SER A 3 12.51 27.86 -1.01
CA SER A 3 11.08 27.60 -0.81
C SER A 3 10.26 28.86 -1.16
N GLY A 4 9.13 28.67 -1.85
CA GLY A 4 8.28 29.73 -2.39
C GLY A 4 8.67 30.23 -3.79
N ASP A 5 9.84 29.87 -4.33
CA ASP A 5 10.20 30.23 -5.70
C ASP A 5 9.23 29.56 -6.70
N GLN A 6 8.83 30.31 -7.74
CA GLN A 6 8.05 29.80 -8.86
C GLN A 6 8.91 29.73 -10.12
N LEU A 7 9.06 28.53 -10.68
CA LEU A 7 9.98 28.25 -11.78
C LEU A 7 9.22 27.63 -12.96
N GLU A 8 9.44 28.15 -14.17
CA GLU A 8 9.03 27.48 -15.41
C GLU A 8 10.03 26.38 -15.75
N VAL A 9 9.55 25.14 -15.84
CA VAL A 9 10.39 23.97 -16.11
C VAL A 9 9.71 22.98 -17.05
N ASP A 10 10.54 22.21 -17.77
CA ASP A 10 10.11 21.05 -18.54
C ASP A 10 10.19 19.78 -17.68
N ILE A 11 9.12 18.97 -17.72
CA ILE A 11 9.00 17.71 -16.98
C ILE A 11 9.48 16.58 -17.87
N THR A 12 10.47 15.83 -17.38
CA THR A 12 11.27 14.93 -18.23
C THR A 12 10.99 13.44 -18.02
N ALA A 13 10.78 13.02 -16.78
CA ALA A 13 10.61 11.61 -16.44
C ALA A 13 9.72 11.45 -15.19
N ILE A 14 9.21 10.23 -14.98
CA ILE A 14 8.59 9.83 -13.72
C ILE A 14 9.67 9.43 -12.71
N ALA A 15 9.37 9.56 -11.42
CA ALA A 15 10.15 9.02 -10.33
C ALA A 15 9.26 8.17 -9.41
N HIS A 16 9.90 7.24 -8.68
CA HIS A 16 9.23 6.53 -7.61
C HIS A 16 8.63 7.51 -6.56
N GLY A 17 7.49 7.13 -5.97
CA GLY A 17 6.83 7.93 -4.92
C GLY A 17 5.85 9.00 -5.42
N GLY A 18 5.31 8.85 -6.65
CA GLY A 18 4.26 9.75 -7.15
C GLY A 18 4.76 11.10 -7.66
N HIS A 19 6.05 11.20 -7.97
CA HIS A 19 6.72 12.43 -8.39
C HIS A 19 7.17 12.35 -9.85
N CYS A 20 7.27 13.48 -10.52
CA CYS A 20 7.98 13.62 -11.80
C CYS A 20 9.28 14.42 -11.61
N ILE A 21 10.19 14.33 -12.59
CA ILE A 21 11.51 14.94 -12.54
C ILE A 21 11.56 16.16 -13.48
N ALA A 22 11.98 17.29 -12.93
CA ALA A 22 12.48 18.43 -13.67
C ALA A 22 13.93 18.73 -13.29
N ARG A 23 14.63 19.50 -14.13
CA ARG A 23 15.95 20.04 -13.80
C ARG A 23 15.97 21.54 -14.05
N TYR A 24 16.51 22.28 -13.08
CA TYR A 24 16.71 23.72 -13.18
C TYR A 24 18.13 24.04 -12.68
N GLU A 25 18.93 24.69 -13.52
CA GLU A 25 20.34 25.03 -13.22
C GLU A 25 21.15 23.83 -12.68
N GLY A 26 20.96 22.66 -13.29
CA GLY A 26 21.65 21.41 -12.92
C GLY A 26 21.09 20.69 -11.69
N ARG A 27 20.18 21.29 -10.92
CA ARG A 27 19.56 20.67 -9.74
C ARG A 27 18.29 19.90 -10.12
N VAL A 28 18.10 18.74 -9.49
CA VAL A 28 16.88 17.93 -9.66
C VAL A 28 15.75 18.52 -8.83
N ILE A 29 14.55 18.56 -9.40
CA ILE A 29 13.31 18.93 -8.73
C ILE A 29 12.33 17.76 -8.85
N PHE A 30 11.84 17.25 -7.71
CA PHE A 30 10.73 16.31 -7.66
C PHE A 30 9.41 17.08 -7.64
N VAL A 31 8.62 16.92 -8.69
CA VAL A 31 7.41 17.71 -8.95
C VAL A 31 6.17 16.83 -8.80
N ARG A 32 5.27 17.18 -7.89
CA ARG A 32 3.92 16.58 -7.81
C ARG A 32 2.96 17.26 -8.79
N HIS A 33 1.90 16.54 -9.17
CA HIS A 33 0.82 17.03 -10.06
C HIS A 33 1.24 17.42 -11.49
N ALA A 34 2.44 16.99 -11.90
CA ALA A 34 2.98 17.11 -13.26
C ALA A 34 2.90 15.77 -14.01
N ILE A 35 3.13 15.79 -15.32
CA ILE A 35 3.25 14.61 -16.19
C ILE A 35 4.51 14.77 -17.06
N PRO A 36 5.28 13.69 -17.34
CA PRO A 36 6.37 13.77 -18.32
C PRO A 36 5.90 14.31 -19.67
N GLY A 37 6.73 15.18 -20.27
CA GLY A 37 6.44 15.88 -21.53
C GLY A 37 5.72 17.22 -21.38
N GLU A 38 5.40 17.64 -20.15
CA GLU A 38 4.78 18.94 -19.87
C GLU A 38 5.78 20.07 -19.68
N ARG A 39 5.31 21.29 -19.93
CA ARG A 39 5.94 22.52 -19.46
C ARG A 39 5.02 23.17 -18.44
N VAL A 40 5.54 23.45 -17.25
CA VAL A 40 4.74 23.85 -16.09
C VAL A 40 5.43 24.94 -15.27
N ILE A 41 4.65 25.65 -14.46
CA ILE A 41 5.15 26.48 -13.37
C ILE A 41 5.11 25.64 -12.09
N VAL A 42 6.27 25.47 -11.47
CA VAL A 42 6.44 24.74 -10.20
C VAL A 42 6.69 25.72 -9.08
N GLU A 43 5.90 25.61 -8.00
CA GLU A 43 6.21 26.26 -6.73
C GLU A 43 7.06 25.33 -5.87
N ILE A 44 8.23 25.80 -5.46
CA ILE A 44 9.18 25.03 -4.65
C ILE A 44 8.69 24.98 -3.20
N SER A 45 8.46 23.78 -2.70
CA SER A 45 7.99 23.56 -1.33
C SER A 45 9.15 23.33 -0.36
N ASP A 46 10.20 22.64 -0.79
CA ASP A 46 11.31 22.20 0.06
C ASP A 46 12.61 22.12 -0.75
N VAL A 47 13.73 22.49 -0.12
CA VAL A 47 15.05 22.48 -0.77
C VAL A 47 16.05 21.77 0.15
N THR A 48 16.70 20.75 -0.40
CA THR A 48 17.81 20.04 0.26
C THR A 48 19.14 20.39 -0.40
N LYS A 49 20.24 19.81 0.10
CA LYS A 49 21.56 19.98 -0.52
C LYS A 49 21.66 19.37 -1.93
N SER A 50 20.90 18.31 -2.23
CA SER A 50 21.04 17.53 -3.47
C SER A 50 19.87 17.70 -4.46
N PHE A 51 18.69 18.05 -3.98
CA PHE A 51 17.51 18.23 -4.82
C PHE A 51 16.51 19.21 -4.17
N ALA A 52 15.53 19.67 -4.94
CA ALA A 52 14.36 20.37 -4.45
C ALA A 52 13.08 19.57 -4.69
N ARG A 53 11.99 20.00 -4.05
CA ARG A 53 10.64 19.48 -4.24
C ARG A 53 9.71 20.64 -4.53
N GLY A 54 8.68 20.38 -5.32
CA GLY A 54 7.66 21.37 -5.58
C GLY A 54 6.38 20.75 -6.12
N ASN A 55 5.39 21.60 -6.30
CA ASN A 55 4.12 21.21 -6.92
C ASN A 55 3.91 22.01 -8.20
N CYS A 56 3.37 21.34 -9.22
CA CYS A 56 2.88 22.01 -10.42
C CYS A 56 1.65 22.86 -10.05
N ILE A 57 1.79 24.19 -10.10
CA ILE A 57 0.71 25.16 -9.81
C ILE A 57 0.03 25.67 -11.08
N SER A 58 0.69 25.58 -12.24
CA SER A 58 0.13 25.96 -13.54
C SER A 58 0.75 25.14 -14.67
N VAL A 59 -0.05 24.75 -15.65
CA VAL A 59 0.38 23.98 -16.83
C VAL A 59 0.38 24.91 -18.04
N ILE A 60 1.57 25.14 -18.61
CA ILE A 60 1.77 25.99 -19.80
C ILE A 60 1.55 25.15 -21.06
N LYS A 61 2.10 23.93 -21.09
CA LYS A 61 1.90 22.95 -22.15
C LYS A 61 1.53 21.61 -21.53
N ALA A 62 0.26 21.23 -21.70
CA ALA A 62 -0.27 19.99 -21.15
C ALA A 62 0.14 18.76 -21.97
N SER A 63 0.30 17.63 -21.27
CA SER A 63 0.44 16.33 -21.90
C SER A 63 -0.92 15.90 -22.46
N LYS A 64 -0.91 15.14 -23.58
CA LYS A 64 -2.12 14.49 -24.12
C LYS A 64 -2.76 13.53 -23.12
N HIS A 65 -2.01 13.10 -22.09
CA HIS A 65 -2.46 12.18 -21.06
C HIS A 65 -3.09 12.88 -19.85
N ARG A 66 -3.05 14.22 -19.80
CA ARG A 66 -3.66 14.99 -18.71
C ARG A 66 -5.18 14.94 -18.79
N VAL A 67 -5.81 14.70 -17.65
CA VAL A 67 -7.26 14.76 -17.46
C VAL A 67 -7.60 15.68 -16.30
N ASN A 68 -8.85 16.13 -16.23
CA ASN A 68 -9.33 16.83 -15.04
C ASN A 68 -9.47 15.82 -13.88
N PRO A 69 -8.80 16.03 -12.74
CA PRO A 69 -8.94 15.13 -11.61
C PRO A 69 -10.40 15.10 -11.13
N PRO A 70 -11.01 13.92 -10.93
CA PRO A 70 -12.41 13.85 -10.49
C PRO A 70 -12.59 14.34 -9.04
N CYS A 71 -11.56 14.19 -8.18
CA CYS A 71 -11.63 14.67 -6.80
C CYS A 71 -11.22 16.13 -6.70
N SER A 72 -12.09 16.97 -6.15
CA SER A 72 -11.83 18.39 -5.90
C SER A 72 -10.67 18.64 -4.92
N PHE A 73 -10.34 17.66 -4.08
CA PHE A 73 -9.22 17.72 -3.14
C PHE A 73 -7.89 17.25 -3.74
N ALA A 74 -7.89 16.62 -4.92
CA ALA A 74 -6.67 16.14 -5.60
C ALA A 74 -6.01 17.28 -6.40
N ARG A 75 -5.61 18.33 -5.67
CA ARG A 75 -4.95 19.55 -6.15
C ARG A 75 -3.65 19.80 -5.37
N PHE A 76 -2.80 20.67 -5.88
CA PHE A 76 -1.44 20.86 -5.34
C PHE A 76 -1.39 21.31 -3.87
N ASP A 77 -2.38 22.09 -3.45
CA ASP A 77 -2.60 22.63 -2.10
C ASP A 77 -3.73 21.89 -1.35
N GLY A 78 -4.13 20.72 -1.86
CA GLY A 78 -5.22 19.91 -1.32
C GLY A 78 -4.74 18.71 -0.51
N CYS A 79 -5.56 17.66 -0.52
CA CYS A 79 -5.28 16.41 0.18
C CYS A 79 -4.03 15.71 -0.39
N GLY A 80 -3.17 15.21 0.50
CA GLY A 80 -1.95 14.48 0.11
C GLY A 80 -2.17 13.06 -0.41
N GLY A 81 -3.40 12.55 -0.45
CA GLY A 81 -3.67 11.13 -0.67
C GLY A 81 -3.70 10.65 -2.13
N CYS A 82 -3.78 11.56 -3.12
CA CYS A 82 -3.98 11.19 -4.52
C CYS A 82 -3.03 11.94 -5.46
N ASP A 83 -1.90 11.31 -5.80
CA ASP A 83 -0.88 11.94 -6.64
C ASP A 83 -1.17 11.89 -8.14
N PHE A 84 -1.97 10.93 -8.63
CA PHE A 84 -2.08 10.60 -10.07
C PHE A 84 -3.44 10.90 -10.72
N GLN A 85 -4.40 11.48 -9.99
CA GLN A 85 -5.76 11.68 -10.52
C GLN A 85 -5.84 12.61 -11.75
N HIS A 86 -4.82 13.45 -11.99
CA HIS A 86 -4.70 14.29 -13.17
C HIS A 86 -4.15 13.56 -14.41
N ILE A 87 -3.85 12.27 -14.29
CA ILE A 87 -3.29 11.42 -15.36
C ILE A 87 -4.34 10.40 -15.77
N ASN A 88 -4.57 10.19 -17.07
CA ASN A 88 -5.48 9.13 -17.50
C ASN A 88 -5.01 7.75 -16.99
N PRO A 89 -5.92 6.83 -16.60
CA PRO A 89 -5.55 5.59 -15.93
C PRO A 89 -4.64 4.65 -16.74
N ASN A 90 -4.73 4.66 -18.07
CA ASN A 90 -3.87 3.82 -18.92
C ASN A 90 -2.42 4.27 -18.81
N TYR A 91 -2.19 5.59 -18.93
CA TYR A 91 -0.86 6.15 -18.81
C TYR A 91 -0.29 6.04 -17.39
N GLN A 92 -1.13 6.03 -16.35
CA GLN A 92 -0.67 5.74 -14.99
C GLN A 92 0.03 4.36 -14.89
N ARG A 93 -0.47 3.34 -15.61
CA ARG A 93 0.11 2.00 -15.61
C ARG A 93 1.40 1.94 -16.42
N GLU A 94 1.48 2.66 -17.54
CA GLU A 94 2.71 2.85 -18.29
C GLU A 94 3.81 3.47 -17.41
N LEU A 95 3.51 4.58 -16.73
CA LEU A 95 4.45 5.24 -15.81
C LEU A 95 4.88 4.36 -14.64
N LYS A 96 3.96 3.55 -14.07
CA LYS A 96 4.31 2.57 -13.03
C LYS A 96 5.23 1.47 -13.56
N SER A 97 5.02 1.04 -14.80
CA SER A 97 5.89 0.05 -15.46
C SER A 97 7.30 0.63 -15.65
N GLU A 98 7.40 1.89 -16.09
CA GLU A 98 8.68 2.59 -16.21
C GLU A 98 9.44 2.69 -14.88
N ILE A 99 8.74 3.00 -13.77
CA ILE A 99 9.34 3.05 -12.43
C ILE A 99 9.98 1.69 -12.08
N ILE A 100 9.26 0.58 -12.28
CA ILE A 100 9.76 -0.75 -11.93
C ILE A 100 10.96 -1.11 -12.81
N LYS A 101 10.86 -0.89 -14.12
CA LYS A 101 11.96 -1.11 -15.07
C LYS A 101 13.22 -0.33 -14.69
N GLU A 102 13.06 0.95 -14.32
CA GLU A 102 14.15 1.80 -13.88
C GLU A 102 14.81 1.28 -12.58
N GLN A 103 14.04 0.81 -11.60
CA GLN A 103 14.61 0.25 -10.35
C GLN A 103 15.41 -1.02 -10.63
N PHE A 104 14.88 -1.95 -11.43
CA PHE A 104 15.61 -3.18 -11.79
C PHE A 104 16.90 -2.89 -12.57
N SER A 105 16.84 -1.99 -13.56
CA SER A 105 18.02 -1.60 -14.34
C SER A 105 19.08 -0.94 -13.44
N ARG A 106 18.67 -0.06 -12.52
CA ARG A 106 19.62 0.68 -11.66
C ARG A 106 20.17 -0.11 -10.49
N LEU A 107 19.32 -0.85 -9.77
CA LEU A 107 19.69 -1.51 -8.52
C LEU A 107 20.12 -2.96 -8.77
N ALA A 108 19.31 -3.71 -9.51
CA ALA A 108 19.58 -5.12 -9.80
C ALA A 108 20.48 -5.33 -11.05
N LYS A 109 20.72 -4.28 -11.84
CA LYS A 109 21.45 -4.36 -13.13
C LYS A 109 20.79 -5.34 -14.11
N MET A 110 19.46 -5.35 -14.11
CA MET A 110 18.64 -6.23 -14.91
C MET A 110 17.67 -5.43 -15.77
N GLU A 111 17.63 -5.75 -17.06
CA GLU A 111 16.57 -5.28 -17.94
C GLU A 111 15.43 -6.29 -17.91
N ILE A 112 14.24 -5.81 -17.57
CA ILE A 112 13.03 -6.62 -17.51
C ILE A 112 11.92 -5.94 -18.29
N ASP A 113 11.02 -6.74 -18.85
CA ASP A 113 9.74 -6.22 -19.33
C ASP A 113 8.70 -6.35 -18.21
N VAL A 114 7.90 -5.31 -18.04
CA VAL A 114 6.93 -5.20 -16.96
C VAL A 114 5.67 -4.59 -17.54
N GLU A 115 4.57 -5.32 -17.38
CA GLU A 115 3.23 -4.84 -17.60
C GLU A 115 2.55 -4.66 -16.24
N VAL A 116 2.01 -3.47 -15.98
CA VAL A 116 1.21 -3.20 -14.77
C VAL A 116 -0.26 -3.45 -15.10
N GLU A 117 -0.83 -4.45 -14.43
CA GLU A 117 -2.25 -4.79 -14.56
C GLU A 117 -3.15 -3.84 -13.76
N GLU A 118 -4.38 -3.65 -14.24
CA GLU A 118 -5.39 -2.86 -13.56
C GLU A 118 -6.16 -3.72 -12.55
N VAL A 119 -6.28 -3.22 -11.31
CA VAL A 119 -7.23 -3.76 -10.33
C VAL A 119 -8.42 -2.81 -10.24
N LYS A 120 -9.59 -3.29 -10.66
CA LYS A 120 -10.83 -2.50 -10.60
C LYS A 120 -11.52 -2.64 -9.24
N PRO A 121 -12.28 -1.63 -8.78
CA PRO A 121 -12.52 -0.34 -9.44
C PRO A 121 -11.40 0.69 -9.19
N ASN A 122 -11.27 1.70 -10.06
CA ASN A 122 -10.26 2.78 -9.90
C ASN A 122 -10.67 3.91 -8.94
N LEU A 123 -11.97 3.98 -8.62
CA LEU A 123 -12.57 4.83 -7.59
C LEU A 123 -13.37 3.92 -6.64
N HIS A 124 -13.65 4.39 -5.43
CA HIS A 124 -14.41 3.65 -4.42
C HIS A 124 -13.82 2.28 -4.04
N TRP A 125 -12.51 2.12 -4.18
CA TRP A 125 -11.84 0.87 -3.89
C TRP A 125 -11.38 0.75 -2.44
N ARG A 126 -11.15 1.86 -1.75
CA ARG A 126 -10.45 1.91 -0.47
C ARG A 126 -11.39 1.59 0.68
N SER A 127 -11.37 0.34 1.14
CA SER A 127 -12.20 -0.20 2.21
C SER A 127 -11.65 0.04 3.61
N ARG A 128 -10.40 0.50 3.72
CA ARG A 128 -9.74 0.90 4.98
C ARG A 128 -9.26 2.34 4.88
N MET A 129 -9.81 3.22 5.72
CA MET A 129 -9.47 4.64 5.78
C MET A 129 -9.04 5.00 7.20
N GLU A 130 -7.90 5.66 7.34
CA GLU A 130 -7.50 6.32 8.59
C GLU A 130 -7.65 7.83 8.37
N PHE A 131 -8.51 8.47 9.16
CA PHE A 131 -8.66 9.92 9.16
C PHE A 131 -8.05 10.52 10.42
N THR A 132 -7.71 11.81 10.37
CA THR A 132 -7.37 12.60 11.55
C THR A 132 -8.43 13.67 11.80
N VAL A 133 -8.83 13.83 13.06
CA VAL A 133 -9.81 14.84 13.46
C VAL A 133 -9.13 16.20 13.58
N SER A 134 -9.63 17.19 12.85
CA SER A 134 -9.16 18.57 12.87
C SER A 134 -9.52 19.30 14.17
N GLU A 135 -9.02 20.53 14.31
CA GLU A 135 -9.41 21.43 15.40
C GLU A 135 -10.89 21.82 15.39
N ASN A 136 -11.57 21.69 14.25
CA ASN A 136 -13.01 21.93 14.13
C ASN A 136 -13.85 20.67 14.43
N GLY A 137 -13.21 19.56 14.82
CA GLY A 137 -13.90 18.30 15.12
C GLY A 137 -14.37 17.53 13.89
N LYS A 138 -13.86 17.87 12.70
CA LYS A 138 -14.17 17.17 11.44
C LYS A 138 -13.04 16.24 11.04
N VAL A 139 -13.36 15.16 10.34
CA VAL A 139 -12.33 14.29 9.76
C VAL A 139 -11.66 14.95 8.55
N GLY A 140 -10.37 14.69 8.43
CA GLY A 140 -9.57 15.14 7.31
C GLY A 140 -8.40 14.19 7.05
N LEU A 141 -7.65 14.52 6.01
CA LEU A 141 -6.41 13.87 5.64
C LEU A 141 -5.30 14.92 5.59
N TYR A 142 -4.08 14.54 5.90
CA TYR A 142 -2.95 15.47 5.81
C TYR A 142 -2.72 15.95 4.37
N ALA A 143 -2.41 17.23 4.22
CA ALA A 143 -1.80 17.75 3.01
C ALA A 143 -0.40 17.10 2.83
N SER A 144 0.06 17.01 1.58
CA SER A 144 1.32 16.32 1.28
C SER A 144 2.49 16.90 2.06
N ARG A 145 3.17 16.06 2.85
CA ARG A 145 4.34 16.42 3.67
C ARG A 145 4.09 17.62 4.58
N SER A 146 2.87 17.74 5.10
CA SER A 146 2.45 18.83 5.99
C SER A 146 1.65 18.26 7.17
N ASN A 147 1.70 18.96 8.30
CA ASN A 147 0.84 18.69 9.45
C ASN A 147 -0.55 19.36 9.32
N GLN A 148 -0.80 20.04 8.20
CA GLN A 148 -2.10 20.63 7.91
C GLN A 148 -3.10 19.54 7.57
N ILE A 149 -4.19 19.49 8.33
CA ILE A 149 -5.33 18.62 8.06
C ILE A 149 -6.24 19.31 7.04
N VAL A 150 -6.45 18.67 5.89
CA VAL A 150 -7.45 19.06 4.90
C VAL A 150 -8.74 18.37 5.29
N GLU A 151 -9.69 19.14 5.83
CA GLU A 151 -11.04 18.65 6.11
C GLU A 151 -11.73 18.25 4.81
N ILE A 152 -12.40 17.11 4.84
CA ILE A 152 -13.10 16.54 3.69
C ILE A 152 -14.52 16.14 4.07
N ASP A 153 -15.43 16.30 3.12
CA ASP A 153 -16.82 15.84 3.15
C ASP A 153 -17.01 14.57 2.31
N LYS A 154 -16.12 14.33 1.34
CA LYS A 154 -16.11 13.17 0.46
C LYS A 154 -14.69 12.75 0.08
N CYS A 155 -14.52 11.47 -0.22
CA CYS A 155 -13.26 10.93 -0.74
C CYS A 155 -13.56 9.93 -1.86
N LEU A 156 -13.25 10.27 -3.11
CA LEU A 156 -13.62 9.43 -4.26
C LEU A 156 -12.90 8.08 -4.33
N ILE A 157 -11.80 7.90 -3.58
CA ILE A 157 -11.17 6.58 -3.46
C ILE A 157 -11.74 5.76 -2.31
N ALA A 158 -12.38 6.39 -1.30
CA ALA A 158 -13.01 5.68 -0.20
C ALA A 158 -14.20 4.87 -0.71
N HIS A 159 -14.37 3.66 -0.14
CA HIS A 159 -15.50 2.79 -0.41
C HIS A 159 -16.82 3.57 -0.27
N GLU A 160 -17.79 3.27 -1.13
CA GLU A 160 -19.07 3.99 -1.21
C GLU A 160 -19.85 3.98 0.12
N ASP A 161 -19.70 2.91 0.92
CA ASP A 161 -20.30 2.81 2.26
C ASP A 161 -19.59 3.61 3.37
N ILE A 162 -18.46 4.27 3.06
CA ILE A 162 -17.79 5.17 4.01
C ILE A 162 -18.46 6.55 3.93
N ASP A 163 -19.46 6.75 4.79
CA ASP A 163 -20.21 7.99 4.91
C ASP A 163 -19.45 9.03 5.77
N ILE A 164 -18.61 9.83 5.10
CA ILE A 164 -17.80 10.88 5.73
C ILE A 164 -18.67 12.01 6.32
N GLU A 165 -19.78 12.35 5.67
CA GLU A 165 -20.69 13.39 6.18
C GLU A 165 -21.31 12.97 7.52
N LYS A 166 -21.76 11.71 7.62
CA LYS A 166 -22.28 11.15 8.87
C LYS A 166 -21.21 11.05 9.96
N ILE A 167 -19.97 10.69 9.61
CA ILE A 167 -18.85 10.70 10.56
C ILE A 167 -18.61 12.12 11.09
N ASN A 168 -18.64 13.13 10.22
CA ASN A 168 -18.49 14.54 10.59
C ASN A 168 -19.61 15.08 11.49
N GLN A 169 -20.76 14.39 11.57
CA GLN A 169 -21.84 14.74 12.50
C GLN A 169 -21.64 14.14 13.91
N MET A 170 -20.69 13.22 14.08
CA MET A 170 -20.37 12.63 15.38
C MET A 170 -19.59 13.60 16.26
N LYS A 171 -19.67 13.42 17.58
CA LYS A 171 -18.81 14.13 18.53
C LYS A 171 -17.42 13.48 18.57
N LEU A 172 -16.52 13.98 17.73
CA LEU A 172 -15.17 13.44 17.59
C LEU A 172 -14.16 14.18 18.49
N PRO A 173 -13.25 13.46 19.18
CA PRO A 173 -12.15 14.08 19.91
C PRO A 173 -11.10 14.63 18.94
N LYS A 174 -10.68 15.88 19.16
CA LYS A 174 -9.71 16.57 18.30
C LYS A 174 -8.35 15.88 18.29
N SER A 175 -7.65 15.96 17.16
CA SER A 175 -6.29 15.41 16.96
C SER A 175 -6.18 13.91 17.22
N LYS A 176 -7.31 13.19 17.24
CA LYS A 176 -7.37 11.75 17.31
C LYS A 176 -7.56 11.15 15.93
N ARG A 177 -7.16 9.89 15.81
CA ARG A 177 -7.42 9.10 14.60
C ARG A 177 -8.81 8.48 14.61
N VAL A 178 -9.39 8.38 13.43
CA VAL A 178 -10.65 7.68 13.17
C VAL A 178 -10.40 6.66 12.05
N ASP A 179 -10.35 5.39 12.43
CA ASP A 179 -10.21 4.27 11.51
C ASP A 179 -11.60 3.81 11.06
N VAL A 180 -11.77 3.67 9.76
CA VAL A 180 -13.01 3.17 9.15
C VAL A 180 -12.70 1.97 8.29
N ALA A 181 -13.43 0.89 8.54
CA ALA A 181 -13.30 -0.37 7.84
C ALA A 181 -14.65 -0.80 7.26
N ILE A 182 -14.69 -1.07 5.96
CA ILE A 182 -15.80 -1.75 5.28
C ILE A 182 -15.32 -3.14 4.87
N THR A 183 -16.12 -4.15 5.17
CA THR A 183 -15.82 -5.55 4.79
C THR A 183 -16.41 -5.91 3.45
N SER A 184 -15.96 -7.02 2.86
CA SER A 184 -16.57 -7.59 1.66
C SER A 184 -18.04 -8.01 1.82
N LYS A 185 -18.54 -8.12 3.07
CA LYS A 185 -19.95 -8.40 3.39
C LYS A 185 -20.76 -7.14 3.70
N GLY A 186 -20.17 -5.95 3.54
CA GLY A 186 -20.84 -4.67 3.80
C GLY A 186 -20.94 -4.30 5.30
N GLN A 187 -20.32 -5.07 6.19
CA GLN A 187 -20.16 -4.65 7.59
C GLN A 187 -19.24 -3.43 7.66
N SER A 188 -19.63 -2.42 8.43
CA SER A 188 -18.85 -1.20 8.68
C SER A 188 -18.43 -1.12 10.14
N ALA A 189 -17.18 -0.71 10.38
CA ALA A 189 -16.66 -0.37 11.70
C ALA A 189 -16.02 1.02 11.66
N VAL A 190 -16.36 1.85 12.66
CA VAL A 190 -15.75 3.16 12.89
C VAL A 190 -15.11 3.13 14.28
N VAL A 191 -13.78 3.20 14.31
CA VAL A 191 -12.97 3.12 15.52
C VAL A 191 -12.32 4.47 15.75
N ILE A 192 -12.46 4.97 16.98
CA ILE A 192 -11.82 6.22 17.41
C ILE A 192 -10.65 5.84 18.31
N GLU A 193 -9.49 6.40 18.03
CA GLU A 193 -8.27 6.16 18.79
C GLU A 193 -8.48 6.33 20.32
N GLY A 194 -7.97 5.35 21.08
CA GLY A 194 -8.13 5.29 22.53
C GLY A 194 -9.41 4.60 23.01
N ARG A 195 -10.26 4.11 22.11
CA ARG A 195 -11.34 3.16 22.46
C ARG A 195 -10.81 1.73 22.49
N GLU A 196 -11.25 0.97 23.49
CA GLU A 196 -10.90 -0.43 23.69
C GLU A 196 -12.10 -1.34 23.37
N ASN A 197 -11.87 -2.66 23.36
CA ASN A 197 -12.90 -3.70 23.14
C ASN A 197 -13.68 -3.53 21.83
N LEU A 198 -12.93 -3.45 20.73
CA LEU A 198 -13.48 -3.29 19.39
C LEU A 198 -14.22 -4.57 18.98
N GLY A 199 -15.43 -4.41 18.43
CA GLY A 199 -16.16 -5.52 17.83
C GLY A 199 -15.42 -6.02 16.59
N LEU A 200 -15.34 -7.34 16.43
CA LEU A 200 -14.71 -7.97 15.28
C LEU A 200 -15.50 -7.69 13.99
N ILE A 201 -14.78 -7.66 12.88
CA ILE A 201 -15.33 -7.55 11.54
C ILE A 201 -15.05 -8.83 10.74
N GLU A 202 -16.01 -9.23 9.92
CA GLU A 202 -15.92 -10.45 9.11
C GLU A 202 -15.60 -10.11 7.66
N GLU A 203 -14.42 -10.51 7.19
CA GLU A 203 -14.02 -10.45 5.78
C GLU A 203 -14.23 -11.80 5.11
N GLN A 204 -14.45 -11.78 3.80
CA GLN A 204 -14.51 -12.98 2.97
C GLN A 204 -13.67 -12.81 1.70
N VAL A 205 -12.82 -13.81 1.44
CA VAL A 205 -11.96 -13.90 0.25
C VAL A 205 -12.17 -15.27 -0.40
N GLY A 206 -12.93 -15.30 -1.50
CA GLY A 206 -13.44 -16.55 -2.05
C GLY A 206 -14.32 -17.27 -1.01
N ASP A 207 -14.00 -18.52 -0.70
CA ASP A 207 -14.73 -19.33 0.28
C ASP A 207 -14.18 -19.21 1.71
N ILE A 208 -13.14 -18.40 1.92
CA ILE A 208 -12.44 -18.26 3.20
C ILE A 208 -12.99 -17.05 3.93
N ASN A 209 -13.39 -17.24 5.19
CA ASN A 209 -13.81 -16.17 6.09
C ASN A 209 -12.68 -15.82 7.06
N PHE A 210 -12.53 -14.54 7.36
CA PHE A 210 -11.58 -14.02 8.33
C PHE A 210 -12.32 -13.15 9.34
N SER A 211 -12.06 -13.39 10.62
CA SER A 211 -12.58 -12.58 11.71
C SER A 211 -11.45 -11.71 12.24
N LEU A 212 -11.55 -10.39 12.03
CA LEU A 212 -10.46 -9.44 12.22
C LEU A 212 -10.80 -8.36 13.24
N ASN A 213 -9.80 -7.87 13.94
CA ASN A 213 -9.90 -6.58 14.62
C ASN A 213 -9.93 -5.46 13.54
N PRO A 214 -10.85 -4.48 13.62
CA PRO A 214 -10.99 -3.43 12.62
C PRO A 214 -9.73 -2.60 12.33
N ILE A 215 -8.79 -2.54 13.28
CA ILE A 215 -7.52 -1.80 13.14
C ILE A 215 -6.33 -2.70 12.75
N THR A 216 -6.52 -4.02 12.66
CA THR A 216 -5.49 -4.92 12.11
C THR A 216 -5.25 -4.56 10.65
N PHE A 217 -4.00 -4.63 10.21
CA PHE A 217 -3.67 -4.42 8.81
C PHE A 217 -4.44 -5.39 7.92
N TRP A 218 -5.08 -4.83 6.90
CA TRP A 218 -5.74 -5.57 5.83
C TRP A 218 -5.54 -4.81 4.52
N GLN A 219 -5.57 -5.53 3.41
CA GLN A 219 -5.39 -4.93 2.09
C GLN A 219 -6.45 -3.84 1.87
N SER A 220 -6.01 -2.60 1.62
CA SER A 220 -6.92 -1.45 1.59
C SER A 220 -7.85 -1.44 0.37
N HIS A 221 -7.46 -2.08 -0.73
CA HIS A 221 -8.29 -2.17 -1.92
C HIS A 221 -9.24 -3.36 -1.81
N ARG A 222 -10.55 -3.16 -1.97
CA ARG A 222 -11.58 -4.20 -1.76
C ARG A 222 -11.37 -5.49 -2.56
N MET A 223 -10.78 -5.39 -3.74
CA MET A 223 -10.39 -6.55 -4.57
C MET A 223 -8.98 -7.09 -4.35
N ALA A 224 -8.09 -6.37 -3.63
CA ALA A 224 -6.70 -6.80 -3.46
C ALA A 224 -6.55 -8.13 -2.72
N PRO A 225 -7.31 -8.46 -1.65
CA PRO A 225 -7.23 -9.77 -1.03
C PRO A 225 -7.42 -10.91 -2.03
N THR A 226 -8.44 -10.81 -2.89
CA THR A 226 -8.75 -11.82 -3.90
C THR A 226 -7.68 -11.88 -4.99
N VAL A 227 -7.31 -10.73 -5.56
CA VAL A 227 -6.35 -10.67 -6.67
C VAL A 227 -4.97 -11.13 -6.23
N LEU A 228 -4.45 -10.61 -5.10
CA LEU A 228 -3.13 -11.00 -4.60
C LEU A 228 -3.11 -12.46 -4.18
N SER A 229 -4.17 -12.98 -3.55
CA SER A 229 -4.24 -14.41 -3.20
C SER A 229 -4.19 -15.30 -4.44
N GLN A 230 -4.85 -14.89 -5.53
CA GLN A 230 -4.80 -15.63 -6.79
C GLN A 230 -3.39 -15.61 -7.39
N VAL A 231 -2.78 -14.43 -7.51
CA VAL A 231 -1.41 -14.27 -8.01
C VAL A 231 -0.43 -15.10 -7.18
N VAL A 232 -0.50 -15.03 -5.85
CA VAL A 232 0.37 -15.82 -4.97
C VAL A 232 0.19 -17.32 -5.20
N ARG A 233 -1.05 -17.83 -5.32
CA ARG A 233 -1.28 -19.25 -5.65
C ARG A 233 -0.66 -19.67 -6.98
N ASP A 234 -0.75 -18.81 -7.99
CA ASP A 234 -0.27 -19.09 -9.35
C ASP A 234 1.26 -19.09 -9.43
N TYR A 235 1.93 -18.22 -8.68
CA TYR A 235 3.40 -18.15 -8.62
C TYR A 235 4.02 -19.16 -7.63
N VAL A 236 3.36 -19.45 -6.51
CA VAL A 236 3.87 -20.40 -5.50
C VAL A 236 3.89 -21.82 -6.06
N GLN A 237 2.79 -22.24 -6.72
CA GLN A 237 2.59 -23.60 -7.24
C GLN A 237 2.94 -24.67 -6.18
N ALA A 238 2.28 -24.60 -5.02
CA ALA A 238 2.62 -25.49 -3.91
C ALA A 238 2.35 -26.95 -4.26
N GLU A 239 3.25 -27.82 -3.82
CA GLU A 239 3.09 -29.27 -3.86
C GLU A 239 2.38 -29.76 -2.58
N PRO A 240 1.61 -30.87 -2.63
CA PRO A 240 0.80 -31.31 -1.49
C PRO A 240 1.55 -31.56 -0.17
N ALA A 241 2.86 -31.82 -0.22
CA ALA A 241 3.71 -32.10 0.93
C ALA A 241 4.64 -30.94 1.31
N ASP A 242 4.47 -29.77 0.69
CA ASP A 242 5.33 -28.62 0.96
C ASP A 242 5.25 -28.15 2.40
N HIS A 243 6.41 -27.72 2.92
CA HIS A 243 6.50 -26.78 4.01
C HIS A 243 6.67 -25.36 3.47
N ILE A 244 5.63 -24.55 3.63
CA ILE A 244 5.59 -23.14 3.21
C ILE A 244 5.89 -22.25 4.42
N PHE A 245 6.74 -21.25 4.23
CA PHE A 245 6.90 -20.15 5.17
C PHE A 245 6.15 -18.93 4.66
N ASP A 246 5.24 -18.39 5.46
CA ASP A 246 4.56 -17.12 5.21
C ASP A 246 5.15 -16.07 6.18
N LEU A 247 6.10 -15.29 5.67
CA LEU A 247 6.85 -14.30 6.45
C LEU A 247 6.14 -12.95 6.39
N TYR A 248 5.99 -12.30 7.55
CA TYR A 248 5.15 -11.11 7.70
C TYR A 248 3.68 -11.43 7.36
N GLY A 249 3.22 -12.61 7.80
CA GLY A 249 1.97 -13.20 7.33
C GLY A 249 0.69 -12.49 7.79
N GLY A 250 0.81 -11.49 8.69
CA GLY A 250 -0.33 -10.74 9.20
C GLY A 250 -1.43 -11.65 9.77
N ALA A 251 -2.69 -11.35 9.42
CA ALA A 251 -3.84 -12.18 9.78
C ALA A 251 -3.95 -13.50 8.96
N GLY A 252 -2.98 -13.77 8.08
CA GLY A 252 -2.83 -15.01 7.31
C GLY A 252 -3.59 -15.06 6.00
N LEU A 253 -3.73 -13.93 5.30
CA LEU A 253 -4.38 -13.88 3.98
C LEU A 253 -3.81 -14.92 3.01
N PHE A 254 -2.48 -14.95 2.86
CA PHE A 254 -1.83 -15.84 1.90
C PHE A 254 -1.69 -17.27 2.41
N SER A 255 -1.39 -17.46 3.70
CA SER A 255 -1.48 -18.76 4.36
C SER A 255 -2.80 -19.46 4.05
N ALA A 256 -3.93 -18.76 4.23
CA ALA A 256 -5.25 -19.33 3.95
C ALA A 256 -5.46 -19.64 2.46
N ALA A 257 -4.98 -18.77 1.56
CA ALA A 257 -5.08 -19.00 0.12
C ALA A 257 -4.33 -20.28 -0.32
N LEU A 258 -3.18 -20.55 0.29
CA LEU A 258 -2.30 -21.67 -0.07
C LEU A 258 -2.71 -23.01 0.57
N LEU A 259 -3.49 -23.00 1.66
CA LEU A 259 -3.98 -24.22 2.32
C LEU A 259 -4.72 -25.19 1.37
N SER A 260 -5.42 -24.63 0.38
CA SER A 260 -6.16 -25.41 -0.62
C SER A 260 -5.26 -26.24 -1.55
N GLN A 261 -3.99 -25.85 -1.71
CA GLN A 261 -3.01 -26.58 -2.52
C GLN A 261 -2.27 -27.66 -1.72
N LEU A 262 -2.27 -27.55 -0.39
CA LEU A 262 -1.58 -28.50 0.50
C LEU A 262 -2.45 -29.72 0.80
N GLY A 263 -1.82 -30.89 0.79
CA GLY A 263 -2.40 -32.14 1.28
C GLY A 263 -2.30 -32.26 2.80
N VAL A 264 -2.55 -33.46 3.33
CA VAL A 264 -2.46 -33.77 4.76
C VAL A 264 -1.03 -33.73 5.32
N ALA A 265 -0.02 -33.89 4.46
CA ALA A 265 1.40 -33.86 4.83
C ALA A 265 2.01 -32.45 4.71
N GLY A 266 1.33 -31.53 4.02
CA GLY A 266 1.76 -30.15 3.86
C GLY A 266 1.50 -29.33 5.11
N ARG A 267 2.30 -28.28 5.30
CA ARG A 267 2.17 -27.36 6.44
C ARG A 267 2.65 -25.95 6.10
N ILE A 268 2.15 -24.98 6.85
CA ILE A 268 2.52 -23.57 6.75
C ILE A 268 3.07 -23.12 8.10
N THR A 269 4.21 -22.44 8.10
CA THR A 269 4.70 -21.68 9.25
C THR A 269 4.51 -20.19 8.95
N LEU A 270 3.53 -19.58 9.60
CA LEU A 270 3.24 -18.15 9.54
C LEU A 270 4.05 -17.43 10.62
N ILE A 271 4.92 -16.50 10.23
CA ILE A 271 5.73 -15.70 11.16
C ILE A 271 5.26 -14.24 11.12
N GLU A 272 4.80 -13.74 12.26
CA GLU A 272 4.29 -12.37 12.43
C GLU A 272 4.68 -11.81 13.81
N SER A 273 4.85 -10.50 13.91
CA SER A 273 5.24 -9.79 15.13
C SER A 273 4.19 -8.79 15.66
N ASP A 274 3.22 -8.39 14.85
CA ASP A 274 2.11 -7.54 15.28
C ASP A 274 1.11 -8.34 16.14
N GLU A 275 0.80 -7.81 17.31
CA GLU A 275 -0.02 -8.47 18.32
C GLU A 275 -1.46 -8.67 17.83
N ASN A 276 -2.06 -7.66 17.20
CA ASN A 276 -3.44 -7.76 16.70
C ASN A 276 -3.53 -8.78 15.56
N ALA A 277 -2.58 -8.75 14.62
CA ALA A 277 -2.49 -9.69 13.53
C ALA A 277 -2.32 -11.14 14.01
N ILE A 278 -1.49 -11.37 15.03
CA ILE A 278 -1.30 -12.69 15.63
C ILE A 278 -2.58 -13.19 16.30
N ILE A 279 -3.28 -12.33 17.05
CA ILE A 279 -4.56 -12.69 17.67
C ILE A 279 -5.59 -13.08 16.60
N ASP A 280 -5.67 -12.30 15.53
CA ASP A 280 -6.58 -12.58 14.41
C ASP A 280 -6.19 -13.85 13.66
N ALA A 281 -4.90 -14.07 13.37
CA ALA A 281 -4.42 -15.30 12.75
C ALA A 281 -4.74 -16.53 13.61
N ARG A 282 -4.48 -16.47 14.93
CA ARG A 282 -4.81 -17.58 15.86
C ARG A 282 -6.29 -17.91 15.85
N ARG A 283 -7.15 -16.88 15.75
CA ARG A 283 -8.60 -17.06 15.61
C ARG A 283 -8.96 -17.73 14.28
N ASN A 284 -8.40 -17.24 13.18
CA ASN A 284 -8.71 -17.72 11.83
C ASN A 284 -8.26 -19.17 11.59
N PHE A 285 -7.14 -19.60 12.19
CA PHE A 285 -6.59 -20.95 12.03
C PHE A 285 -6.79 -21.86 13.24
N ALA A 286 -7.67 -21.51 14.19
CA ALA A 286 -7.88 -22.27 15.42
C ALA A 286 -8.21 -23.77 15.18
N LEU A 287 -8.82 -24.08 14.03
CA LEU A 287 -9.22 -25.44 13.65
C LEU A 287 -8.35 -26.03 12.51
N GLU A 288 -7.27 -25.35 12.11
CA GLU A 288 -6.39 -25.81 11.04
C GLU A 288 -5.01 -26.20 11.60
N PRO A 289 -4.77 -27.48 11.89
CA PRO A 289 -3.52 -27.94 12.50
C PRO A 289 -2.31 -27.83 11.57
N ARG A 290 -2.51 -27.61 10.26
CA ARG A 290 -1.41 -27.44 9.30
C ARG A 290 -0.78 -26.05 9.33
N VAL A 291 -1.39 -25.07 10.01
CA VAL A 291 -0.83 -23.73 10.16
C VAL A 291 -0.22 -23.56 11.55
N GLU A 292 1.10 -23.46 11.60
CA GLU A 292 1.84 -23.07 12.79
C GLU A 292 2.00 -21.54 12.79
N ILE A 293 1.52 -20.88 13.83
CA ILE A 293 1.66 -19.42 14.00
C ILE A 293 2.79 -19.13 14.97
N VAL A 294 3.79 -18.39 14.52
CA VAL A 294 4.97 -18.03 15.29
C VAL A 294 5.00 -16.52 15.51
N GLU A 295 4.71 -16.13 16.75
CA GLU A 295 4.77 -14.74 17.22
C GLU A 295 6.23 -14.32 17.46
N ALA A 296 6.85 -13.71 16.45
CA ALA A 296 8.22 -13.25 16.50
C ALA A 296 8.57 -12.34 15.32
N LYS A 297 9.64 -11.55 15.48
CA LYS A 297 10.33 -10.95 14.33
C LYS A 297 10.90 -12.03 13.42
N VAL A 298 10.75 -11.87 12.10
CA VAL A 298 11.21 -12.83 11.08
C VAL A 298 12.71 -13.13 11.24
N GLU A 299 13.54 -12.10 11.43
CA GLU A 299 14.99 -12.21 11.63
C GLU A 299 15.36 -13.12 12.81
N ALA A 300 14.56 -13.07 13.87
CA ALA A 300 14.82 -13.78 15.12
C ALA A 300 14.34 -15.24 15.06
N SER A 301 13.28 -15.51 14.31
CA SER A 301 12.64 -16.83 14.26
C SER A 301 13.20 -17.71 13.15
N LEU A 302 13.45 -17.15 11.96
CA LEU A 302 13.74 -17.92 10.76
C LEU A 302 15.02 -18.77 10.87
N LYS A 303 16.02 -18.30 11.64
CA LYS A 303 17.28 -19.02 11.91
C LYS A 303 17.14 -20.38 12.63
N LYS A 304 15.96 -20.66 13.19
CA LYS A 304 15.66 -21.93 13.88
C LYS A 304 15.44 -23.08 12.91
N TYR A 305 15.11 -22.78 11.67
CA TYR A 305 14.79 -23.77 10.64
C TYR A 305 16.03 -24.18 9.85
N ARG A 306 15.92 -25.32 9.16
CA ARG A 306 17.02 -25.93 8.39
C ARG A 306 16.65 -26.20 6.94
N GLY A 307 15.40 -25.98 6.56
CA GLY A 307 14.90 -26.14 5.21
C GLY A 307 13.49 -25.57 5.09
N ALA A 308 13.14 -25.21 3.87
CA ALA A 308 11.80 -24.80 3.44
C ALA A 308 11.60 -25.31 2.02
N ASN A 309 10.36 -25.64 1.61
CA ASN A 309 10.07 -25.90 0.20
C ASN A 309 9.75 -24.58 -0.52
N VAL A 310 8.96 -23.73 0.14
CA VAL A 310 8.52 -22.43 -0.37
C VAL A 310 8.71 -21.37 0.70
N VAL A 311 9.14 -20.18 0.29
CA VAL A 311 9.12 -18.98 1.12
C VAL A 311 8.31 -17.89 0.42
N LEU A 312 7.24 -17.45 1.08
CA LEU A 312 6.47 -16.27 0.74
C LEU A 312 6.83 -15.16 1.73
N LEU A 313 6.99 -13.93 1.23
CA LEU A 313 7.22 -12.76 2.08
C LEU A 313 6.48 -11.53 1.56
N ASP A 314 5.82 -10.81 2.46
CA ASP A 314 5.19 -9.50 2.22
C ASP A 314 5.70 -8.46 3.25
N PRO A 315 6.98 -8.08 3.17
CA PRO A 315 7.59 -7.20 4.17
C PRO A 315 7.04 -5.77 4.11
N PRO A 316 7.26 -4.97 5.18
CA PRO A 316 6.96 -3.54 5.15
C PRO A 316 7.79 -2.80 4.09
N ARG A 317 7.49 -1.52 3.84
CA ARG A 317 8.21 -0.67 2.86
C ARG A 317 9.74 -0.63 3.03
N ALA A 318 10.26 -0.93 4.22
CA ALA A 318 11.70 -1.01 4.45
C ALA A 318 12.36 -2.25 3.81
N GLY A 319 11.56 -3.21 3.31
CA GLY A 319 12.00 -4.49 2.79
C GLY A 319 12.35 -5.51 3.89
N ALA A 320 12.76 -6.72 3.47
CA ALA A 320 13.13 -7.80 4.39
C ALA A 320 14.55 -7.64 4.97
N GLY A 321 15.43 -6.88 4.31
CA GLY A 321 16.81 -6.68 4.72
C GLY A 321 17.74 -7.86 4.45
N GLU A 322 19.04 -7.56 4.29
CA GLU A 322 20.07 -8.52 3.83
C GLU A 322 20.15 -9.79 4.68
N ARG A 323 20.05 -9.66 6.01
CA ARG A 323 20.14 -10.81 6.93
C ARG A 323 18.99 -11.80 6.77
N VAL A 324 17.78 -11.31 6.52
CA VAL A 324 16.62 -12.17 6.27
C VAL A 324 16.79 -12.88 4.94
N ILE A 325 17.17 -12.15 3.88
CA ILE A 325 17.41 -12.74 2.55
C ILE A 325 18.51 -13.81 2.60
N SER A 326 19.61 -13.55 3.31
CA SER A 326 20.67 -14.55 3.52
C SER A 326 20.16 -15.79 4.28
N THR A 327 19.27 -15.61 5.25
CA THR A 327 18.66 -16.73 5.97
C THR A 327 17.70 -17.52 5.06
N ILE A 328 16.84 -16.83 4.30
CA ILE A 328 15.91 -17.45 3.33
C ILE A 328 16.69 -18.32 2.33
N THR A 329 17.76 -17.78 1.74
CA THR A 329 18.59 -18.52 0.77
C THR A 329 19.27 -19.74 1.41
N SER A 330 19.65 -19.68 2.69
CA SER A 330 20.23 -20.81 3.41
C SER A 330 19.23 -21.95 3.69
N LEU A 331 17.92 -21.67 3.66
CA LEU A 331 16.87 -22.70 3.74
C LEU A 331 16.68 -23.48 2.43
N ALA A 332 17.36 -23.07 1.36
CA ALA A 332 17.31 -23.66 0.03
C ALA A 332 15.88 -23.93 -0.50
N PRO A 333 14.96 -22.94 -0.46
CA PRO A 333 13.62 -23.13 -1.01
C PRO A 333 13.66 -23.32 -2.52
N ARG A 334 12.75 -24.17 -3.03
CA ARG A 334 12.47 -24.32 -4.46
C ARG A 334 11.91 -23.02 -5.05
N THR A 335 11.02 -22.36 -4.32
CA THR A 335 10.31 -21.16 -4.77
C THR A 335 10.37 -20.07 -3.71
N ILE A 336 10.68 -18.84 -4.14
CA ILE A 336 10.54 -17.62 -3.34
C ILE A 336 9.54 -16.71 -4.04
N VAL A 337 8.46 -16.34 -3.35
CA VAL A 337 7.51 -15.33 -3.83
C VAL A 337 7.62 -14.10 -2.93
N TYR A 338 8.03 -12.98 -3.52
CA TYR A 338 8.18 -11.71 -2.80
C TYR A 338 7.05 -10.76 -3.24
N VAL A 339 6.12 -10.47 -2.33
CA VAL A 339 5.10 -9.43 -2.50
C VAL A 339 5.65 -8.12 -1.98
N ALA A 340 5.61 -7.06 -2.78
CA ALA A 340 6.22 -5.78 -2.42
C ALA A 340 5.32 -4.60 -2.77
N CYS A 341 5.26 -3.61 -1.87
CA CYS A 341 4.60 -2.33 -2.11
C CYS A 341 5.56 -1.19 -2.49
N ASP A 342 6.87 -1.44 -2.41
CA ASP A 342 7.95 -0.54 -2.85
C ASP A 342 8.91 -1.33 -3.77
N PRO A 343 9.12 -0.91 -5.02
CA PRO A 343 10.01 -1.59 -5.97
C PRO A 343 11.51 -1.26 -5.80
N ALA A 344 11.90 -0.33 -4.92
CA ALA A 344 13.30 0.06 -4.69
C ALA A 344 13.98 -0.78 -3.61
#